data_AF-A0A2T0L0X6-F1
#
_entry.id   AF-A0A2T0L0X6-F1
#
_cell.length_a   1.000
_cell.length_b   1.000
_cell.length_c   1.000
_cell.angle_alpha   90.00
_cell.angle_beta   90.00
_cell.angle_gamma   90.00
#
_symmetry.space_group_name_H-M   'P 1'
#
loop_
_entity.id
_entity.type
_entity.pdbx_description
1 polymer ?
#
loop_
_entity_poly.entity_id
_entity_poly.type
_entity_poly.pdbx_seq_one_letter_code
_entity_poly.pdbx_strand_id
1 'polypeptide(L)'
;MRKSLRTLRSRVGRVMRDVERQAGQVAEGGRAALLELIARTKRILSQKPKDKNKLYALHAPEVECLAKGKARTPYEFGVKVSITTTHKEGLVIGMRSMPGNPYDGHTLAEALEQAAILSDTKPEVAIVDRGYKGVAVDGVKIYHPGLRRGITRTLRAMIRRRSAIEPAIGHMKADGKLDRNWLKGALGDAMHAVLCGAGHNLRMILRKLRLLCVFVLAALINRQVAADVMV
;
A
#
# COMPACT_ATOMS: atom_id res chain seq x y z
N MET A 1 -10.24 -25.18 16.12
CA MET A 1 -9.76 -23.80 16.38
C MET A 1 -9.84 -23.35 17.84
N ARG A 2 -10.97 -23.54 18.56
CA ARG A 2 -11.14 -23.07 19.96
C ARG A 2 -10.14 -23.68 20.96
N LYS A 3 -9.81 -24.97 20.85
CA LYS A 3 -8.83 -25.65 21.73
C LYS A 3 -7.42 -25.06 21.60
N SER A 4 -6.93 -24.88 20.37
CA SER A 4 -5.60 -24.30 20.10
C SER A 4 -5.49 -22.87 20.62
N LEU A 5 -6.50 -22.03 20.39
CA LEU A 5 -6.54 -20.67 20.93
C LEU A 5 -6.54 -20.64 22.46
N ARG A 6 -7.29 -21.54 23.10
CA ARG A 6 -7.29 -21.68 24.56
C ARG A 6 -5.90 -22.07 25.08
N THR A 7 -5.25 -23.04 24.44
CA THR A 7 -3.88 -23.46 24.81
C THR A 7 -2.88 -22.32 24.65
N LEU A 8 -2.91 -21.59 23.53
CA LEU A 8 -2.03 -20.44 23.30
C LEU A 8 -2.25 -19.35 24.35
N ARG A 9 -3.51 -18.99 24.62
CA ARG A 9 -3.87 -18.00 25.64
C ARG A 9 -3.34 -18.39 27.03
N SER A 10 -3.49 -19.66 27.41
CA SER A 10 -2.97 -20.16 28.69
C SER A 10 -1.45 -20.13 28.75
N ARG A 11 -0.75 -20.53 27.68
CA ARG A 11 0.72 -20.52 27.61
C ARG A 11 1.26 -19.09 27.69
N VAL A 12 0.76 -18.19 26.84
CA VAL A 12 1.15 -16.78 26.83
C VAL A 12 0.86 -16.12 28.18
N GLY A 13 -0.30 -16.39 28.78
CA GLY A 13 -0.64 -15.84 30.10
C GLY A 13 0.19 -16.39 31.26
N ARG A 14 0.78 -17.60 31.14
CA ARG A 14 1.75 -18.11 32.12
C ARG A 14 3.09 -17.40 31.97
N VAL A 15 3.63 -17.33 30.75
CA VAL A 15 4.90 -16.65 30.46
C VAL A 15 4.84 -15.18 30.85
N MET A 16 3.77 -14.47 30.47
CA MET A 16 3.60 -13.05 30.79
C MET A 16 3.64 -12.79 32.31
N ARG A 17 2.93 -13.59 33.11
CA ARG A 17 2.93 -13.46 34.59
C ARG A 17 4.29 -13.78 35.20
N ASP A 18 5.02 -14.72 34.63
CA ASP A 18 6.36 -15.05 35.11
C ASP A 18 7.35 -13.92 34.85
N VAL A 19 7.36 -13.41 33.61
CA VAL A 19 8.17 -12.25 33.19
C VAL A 19 7.81 -11.01 34.02
N GLU A 20 6.53 -10.78 34.30
CA GLU A 20 6.09 -9.66 35.12
C GLU A 20 6.61 -9.74 36.56
N ARG A 21 6.63 -10.93 37.18
CA ARG A 21 7.18 -11.13 38.53
C ARG A 21 8.69 -10.85 38.59
N GLN A 22 9.40 -11.10 37.49
CA GLN A 22 10.85 -10.90 37.38
C GLN A 22 11.23 -9.51 36.85
N ALA A 23 10.27 -8.66 36.49
CA ALA A 23 10.54 -7.36 35.86
C ALA A 23 11.41 -6.43 36.73
N GLY A 24 11.40 -6.59 38.06
CA GLY A 24 12.27 -5.85 38.97
C GLY A 24 13.75 -6.25 38.94
N GLN A 25 14.08 -7.42 38.37
CA GLN A 25 15.44 -7.94 38.24
C GLN A 25 16.14 -7.46 36.95
N VAL A 26 15.40 -6.78 36.07
CA VAL A 26 15.92 -6.30 34.80
C VAL A 26 16.60 -4.94 34.98
N ALA A 27 17.79 -4.79 34.39
CA ALA A 27 18.54 -3.54 34.38
C ALA A 27 17.66 -2.37 33.87
N GLU A 28 17.86 -1.18 34.44
CA GLU A 28 17.02 -0.01 34.16
C GLU A 28 16.88 0.30 32.66
N GLY A 29 17.97 0.17 31.90
CA GLY A 29 17.98 0.43 30.46
C GLY A 29 17.02 -0.45 29.63
N GLY A 30 16.66 -1.64 30.10
CA GLY A 30 15.72 -2.54 29.42
C GLY A 30 14.31 -2.57 30.04
N ARG A 31 14.15 -2.01 31.24
CA ARG A 31 12.94 -2.15 32.03
C ARG A 31 11.73 -1.49 31.38
N ALA A 32 11.90 -0.30 30.79
CA ALA A 32 10.83 0.42 30.11
C ALA A 32 10.26 -0.39 28.91
N ALA A 33 11.14 -0.89 28.04
CA ALA A 33 10.73 -1.70 26.89
C ALA A 33 10.06 -3.01 27.31
N LEU A 34 10.52 -3.63 28.40
CA LEU A 34 9.89 -4.82 28.96
C LEU A 34 8.48 -4.53 29.47
N LEU A 35 8.30 -3.45 30.23
CA LEU A 35 6.99 -3.04 30.74
C LEU A 35 6.00 -2.75 29.60
N GLU A 36 6.47 -2.11 28.53
CA GLU A 36 5.66 -1.91 27.33
C GLU A 36 5.24 -3.25 26.69
N LEU A 37 6.16 -4.20 26.55
CA LEU A 37 5.88 -5.52 26.01
C LEU A 37 4.87 -6.30 26.88
N ILE A 38 5.00 -6.21 28.20
CA ILE A 38 4.04 -6.78 29.16
C ILE A 38 2.66 -6.14 28.96
N ALA A 39 2.58 -4.80 28.87
CA ALA A 39 1.32 -4.09 28.65
C ALA A 39 0.64 -4.51 27.34
N ARG A 40 1.40 -4.60 26.24
CA ARG A 40 0.91 -5.10 24.94
C ARG A 40 0.42 -6.54 25.03
N THR A 41 1.15 -7.40 25.72
CA THR A 41 0.77 -8.81 25.92
C THR A 41 -0.50 -8.94 26.75
N LYS A 42 -0.64 -8.14 27.81
CA LYS A 42 -1.88 -8.05 28.61
C LYS A 42 -3.06 -7.63 27.75
N ARG A 43 -2.91 -6.64 26.88
CA ARG A 43 -3.94 -6.22 25.91
C ARG A 43 -4.36 -7.36 24.97
N ILE A 44 -3.41 -8.12 24.41
CA ILE A 44 -3.74 -9.30 23.56
C ILE A 44 -4.53 -10.34 24.35
N LEU A 45 -4.19 -10.56 25.62
CA LEU A 45 -4.90 -11.49 26.48
C LEU A 45 -6.28 -10.93 26.88
N SER A 46 -6.46 -9.65 27.13
CA SER A 46 -7.74 -9.11 27.60
C SER A 46 -8.72 -8.76 26.47
N GLN A 47 -8.22 -8.44 25.26
CA GLN A 47 -9.07 -7.97 24.16
C GLN A 47 -10.12 -9.01 23.73
N LYS A 48 -11.33 -8.51 23.45
CA LYS A 48 -12.49 -9.27 22.99
C LYS A 48 -12.71 -9.08 21.48
N PRO A 49 -13.55 -9.92 20.85
CA PRO A 49 -13.79 -9.83 19.41
C PRO A 49 -14.27 -8.45 18.92
N LYS A 50 -15.14 -7.78 19.69
CA LYS A 50 -15.81 -6.52 19.35
C LYS A 50 -15.12 -5.26 19.90
N ASP A 51 -13.96 -5.40 20.53
CA ASP A 51 -13.24 -4.25 21.07
C ASP A 51 -12.76 -3.35 19.93
N LYS A 52 -12.76 -2.04 20.19
CA LYS A 52 -12.12 -1.05 19.31
C LYS A 52 -10.61 -1.06 19.57
N ASN A 53 -9.82 -0.62 18.58
CA ASN A 53 -8.36 -0.53 18.69
C ASN A 53 -7.77 -1.85 19.22
N LYS A 54 -7.88 -2.94 18.46
CA LYS A 54 -7.31 -4.23 18.86
C LYS A 54 -5.83 -4.29 18.48
N LEU A 55 -5.05 -5.02 19.26
CA LEU A 55 -3.66 -5.30 18.92
C LEU A 55 -3.61 -6.54 18.01
N TYR A 56 -3.14 -6.35 16.79
CA TYR A 56 -3.03 -7.43 15.79
C TYR A 56 -1.62 -8.03 15.69
N ALA A 57 -0.58 -7.22 15.94
CA ALA A 57 0.81 -7.67 15.99
C ALA A 57 1.50 -7.14 17.25
N LEU A 58 2.15 -8.02 18.02
CA LEU A 58 2.84 -7.64 19.25
C LEU A 58 4.02 -6.69 19.00
N HIS A 59 4.73 -6.90 17.89
CA HIS A 59 5.93 -6.15 17.50
C HIS A 59 5.64 -4.88 16.70
N ALA A 60 4.42 -4.72 16.18
CA ALA A 60 3.99 -3.61 15.35
C ALA A 60 2.55 -3.17 15.76
N PRO A 61 2.41 -2.41 16.86
CA PRO A 61 1.10 -2.03 17.41
C PRO A 61 0.26 -1.12 16.51
N GLU A 62 0.89 -0.48 15.53
CA GLU A 62 0.30 0.33 14.47
C GLU A 62 -0.44 -0.49 13.41
N VAL A 63 -0.22 -1.81 13.35
CA VAL A 63 -0.87 -2.69 12.36
C VAL A 63 -2.38 -2.71 12.57
N GLU A 64 -3.12 -2.44 11.49
CA GLU A 64 -4.57 -2.43 11.46
C GLU A 64 -5.13 -3.67 10.77
N CYS A 65 -6.40 -3.95 11.00
CA CYS A 65 -7.15 -4.95 10.25
C CYS A 65 -7.97 -4.27 9.16
N LEU A 66 -7.63 -4.59 7.92
CA LEU A 66 -8.25 -4.05 6.73
C LEU A 66 -9.23 -5.09 6.18
N ALA A 67 -10.52 -4.79 6.28
CA ALA A 67 -11.55 -5.66 5.72
C ALA A 67 -11.49 -5.65 4.19
N LYS A 68 -11.58 -6.84 3.61
CA LYS A 68 -11.67 -7.05 2.17
C LYS A 68 -13.03 -7.59 1.78
N GLY A 69 -13.52 -7.17 0.62
CA GLY A 69 -14.68 -7.79 -0.03
C GLY A 69 -14.41 -9.16 -0.68
N LYS A 70 -13.35 -9.89 -0.27
CA LYS A 70 -12.96 -11.18 -0.87
C LYS A 70 -13.35 -12.34 0.04
N ALA A 71 -14.13 -13.29 -0.49
CA ALA A 71 -14.65 -14.43 0.29
C ALA A 71 -13.55 -15.32 0.92
N ARG A 72 -12.46 -15.58 0.19
CA ARG A 72 -11.38 -16.47 0.65
C ARG A 72 -10.41 -15.79 1.63
N THR A 73 -10.18 -14.49 1.49
CA THR A 73 -9.25 -13.70 2.33
C THR A 73 -9.97 -12.42 2.76
N PRO A 74 -10.85 -12.50 3.78
CA PRO A 74 -11.72 -11.39 4.17
C PRO A 74 -10.99 -10.27 4.91
N TYR A 75 -9.75 -10.49 5.34
CA TYR A 75 -8.94 -9.51 6.06
C TYR A 75 -7.50 -9.50 5.55
N GLU A 76 -6.93 -8.30 5.49
CA GLU A 76 -5.50 -8.03 5.42
C GLU A 76 -5.06 -7.33 6.72
N PHE A 77 -3.78 -7.44 7.06
CA PHE A 77 -3.20 -6.76 8.21
C PHE A 77 -2.06 -5.86 7.75
N GLY A 78 -2.09 -4.61 8.15
CA GLY A 78 -1.09 -3.62 7.80
C GLY A 78 -1.65 -2.20 7.91
N VAL A 79 -0.96 -1.26 7.29
CA VAL A 79 -1.42 0.14 7.17
C VAL A 79 -1.96 0.35 5.76
N LYS A 80 -3.09 1.06 5.64
CA LYS A 80 -3.67 1.39 4.34
C LYS A 80 -2.68 2.27 3.55
N VAL A 81 -2.60 2.08 2.24
CA VAL A 81 -1.78 2.93 1.37
C VAL A 81 -2.66 3.50 0.27
N SER A 82 -2.63 4.82 0.11
CA SER A 82 -3.20 5.50 -1.05
C SER A 82 -2.18 5.52 -2.20
N ILE A 83 -2.64 5.22 -3.41
CA ILE A 83 -1.81 5.08 -4.60
C ILE A 83 -2.40 5.94 -5.71
N THR A 84 -1.59 6.84 -6.25
CA THR A 84 -1.97 7.73 -7.35
C THR A 84 -1.06 7.45 -8.55
N THR A 85 -1.67 7.21 -9.71
CA THR A 85 -0.96 6.98 -10.96
C THR A 85 -1.37 7.96 -12.05
N THR A 86 -0.45 8.24 -12.97
CA THR A 86 -0.77 8.94 -14.22
C THR A 86 -1.75 8.11 -15.04
N HIS A 87 -2.76 8.77 -15.61
CA HIS A 87 -3.83 8.06 -16.32
C HIS A 87 -3.37 7.38 -17.61
N LYS A 88 -2.44 8.02 -18.34
CA LYS A 88 -1.97 7.57 -19.65
C LYS A 88 -0.79 6.61 -19.56
N GLU A 89 0.19 6.91 -18.72
CA GLU A 89 1.44 6.14 -18.65
C GLU A 89 1.35 5.05 -17.57
N GLY A 90 0.57 5.26 -16.52
CA GLY A 90 0.47 4.36 -15.37
C GLY A 90 1.59 4.54 -14.34
N LEU A 91 2.44 5.56 -14.49
CA LEU A 91 3.50 5.91 -13.55
C LEU A 91 2.90 6.30 -12.20
N VAL A 92 3.46 5.77 -11.12
CA VAL A 92 3.11 6.13 -9.75
C VAL A 92 3.65 7.53 -9.45
N ILE A 93 2.76 8.46 -9.14
CA ILE A 93 3.09 9.85 -8.79
C ILE A 93 2.68 10.19 -7.36
N GLY A 94 2.07 9.25 -6.65
CA GLY A 94 1.76 9.38 -5.23
C GLY A 94 1.64 8.00 -4.61
N MET A 95 2.26 7.83 -3.45
CA MET A 95 2.14 6.62 -2.64
C MET A 95 2.31 7.00 -1.17
N ARG A 96 1.23 6.92 -0.39
CA ARG A 96 1.17 7.47 0.97
C ARG A 96 0.53 6.47 1.92
N SER A 97 1.17 6.22 3.05
CA SER A 97 0.56 5.46 4.14
C SER A 97 -0.53 6.28 4.81
N MET A 98 -1.62 5.61 5.17
CA MET A 98 -2.85 6.18 5.71
C MET A 98 -3.17 5.46 7.03
N PRO A 99 -2.47 5.80 8.13
CA PRO A 99 -2.75 5.22 9.45
C PRO A 99 -4.13 5.68 9.96
N GLY A 100 -4.70 4.90 10.87
CA GLY A 100 -6.04 5.06 11.43
C GLY A 100 -7.16 4.36 10.64
N ASN A 101 -6.83 3.53 9.65
CA ASN A 101 -7.76 2.91 8.70
C ASN A 101 -8.87 3.88 8.22
N PRO A 102 -8.52 5.04 7.64
CA PRO A 102 -9.50 6.04 7.25
C PRO A 102 -10.40 5.51 6.14
N TYR A 103 -11.62 6.04 6.06
CA TYR A 103 -12.48 5.79 4.91
C TYR A 103 -11.82 6.34 3.64
N ASP A 104 -11.90 5.60 2.52
CA ASP A 104 -11.17 5.93 1.29
C ASP A 104 -11.42 7.37 0.84
N GLY A 105 -12.67 7.83 0.91
CA GLY A 105 -13.05 9.20 0.54
C GLY A 105 -12.28 10.29 1.30
N HIS A 106 -11.86 10.04 2.54
CA HIS A 106 -11.09 11.01 3.34
C HIS A 106 -9.62 11.07 2.94
N THR A 107 -9.13 10.11 2.15
CA THR A 107 -7.71 10.03 1.76
C THR A 107 -7.39 10.77 0.47
N LEU A 108 -8.41 11.22 -0.28
CA LEU A 108 -8.23 11.79 -1.62
C LEU A 108 -7.47 13.12 -1.63
N ALA A 109 -7.77 14.01 -0.68
CA ALA A 109 -7.11 15.31 -0.60
C ALA A 109 -5.60 15.14 -0.39
N GLU A 110 -5.20 14.33 0.58
CA GLU A 110 -3.80 14.00 0.86
C GLU A 110 -3.11 13.29 -0.31
N ALA A 111 -3.83 12.42 -1.03
CA ALA A 111 -3.30 11.73 -2.20
C ALA A 111 -3.01 12.70 -3.35
N LEU A 112 -3.92 13.64 -3.61
CA LEU A 112 -3.76 14.66 -4.65
C LEU A 112 -2.70 15.70 -4.28
N GLU A 113 -2.62 16.08 -3.00
CA GLU A 113 -1.56 16.94 -2.48
C GLU A 113 -0.19 16.31 -2.72
N GLN A 114 0.00 15.04 -2.32
CA GLN A 114 1.26 14.34 -2.54
C GLN A 114 1.59 14.24 -4.04
N ALA A 115 0.60 13.93 -4.87
CA ALA A 115 0.80 13.87 -6.32
C ALA A 115 1.22 15.23 -6.90
N ALA A 116 0.64 16.33 -6.41
CA ALA A 116 1.01 17.68 -6.83
C ALA A 116 2.45 18.02 -6.44
N ILE A 117 2.85 17.70 -5.21
CA ILE A 117 4.22 17.94 -4.71
C ILE A 117 5.24 17.14 -5.52
N LEU A 118 5.00 15.85 -5.74
CA LEU A 118 5.97 14.98 -6.41
C LEU A 118 6.08 15.21 -7.92
N SER A 119 5.03 15.75 -8.55
CA SER A 119 5.03 16.06 -9.98
C SER A 119 5.25 17.53 -10.30
N ASP A 120 5.36 18.40 -9.28
CA ASP A 120 5.40 19.86 -9.40
C ASP A 120 4.25 20.41 -10.28
N THR A 121 3.10 19.73 -10.26
CA THR A 121 1.95 20.06 -11.12
C THR A 121 0.65 19.71 -10.41
N LYS A 122 -0.27 20.68 -10.27
CA LYS A 122 -1.58 20.43 -9.66
C LYS A 122 -2.46 19.56 -10.58
N PRO A 123 -2.98 18.40 -10.12
CA PRO A 123 -3.88 17.59 -10.93
C PRO A 123 -5.21 18.30 -11.18
N GLU A 124 -5.58 18.53 -12.44
CA GLU A 124 -6.89 19.12 -12.79
C GLU A 124 -8.02 18.10 -12.77
N VAL A 125 -7.70 16.83 -13.01
CA VAL A 125 -8.65 15.73 -13.18
C VAL A 125 -8.19 14.51 -12.39
N ALA A 126 -9.08 13.97 -11.56
CA ALA A 126 -8.84 12.77 -10.78
C ALA A 126 -9.88 11.68 -11.11
N ILE A 127 -9.42 10.48 -11.45
CA ILE A 127 -10.29 9.34 -11.75
C ILE A 127 -10.20 8.36 -10.57
N VAL A 128 -11.13 8.46 -9.61
CA VAL A 128 -11.14 7.80 -8.29
C VAL A 128 -12.22 6.72 -8.05
N ASP A 129 -11.92 5.67 -7.29
CA ASP A 129 -12.80 4.49 -7.24
C ASP A 129 -14.17 4.84 -6.67
N ARG A 130 -15.13 3.94 -6.79
CA ARG A 130 -16.48 4.19 -6.27
C ARG A 130 -16.49 4.49 -4.75
N GLY A 131 -15.47 4.04 -4.02
CA GLY A 131 -15.27 4.37 -2.60
C GLY A 131 -15.01 5.86 -2.31
N TYR A 132 -14.69 6.66 -3.34
CA TYR A 132 -14.47 8.11 -3.23
C TYR A 132 -15.70 8.93 -3.66
N LYS A 133 -16.87 8.29 -3.74
CA LYS A 133 -18.10 8.96 -4.14
C LYS A 133 -18.45 10.08 -3.14
N GLY A 134 -18.77 11.27 -3.66
CA GLY A 134 -19.23 12.42 -2.87
C GLY A 134 -18.10 13.29 -2.32
N VAL A 135 -16.85 12.95 -2.60
CA VAL A 135 -15.70 13.79 -2.24
C VAL A 135 -15.54 14.91 -3.27
N ALA A 136 -15.32 16.13 -2.76
CA ALA A 136 -14.97 17.30 -3.56
C ALA A 136 -13.59 17.82 -3.09
N VAL A 137 -12.76 18.24 -4.04
CA VAL A 137 -11.46 18.86 -3.77
C VAL A 137 -11.33 20.08 -4.67
N ASP A 138 -10.94 21.22 -4.09
CA ASP A 138 -10.98 22.50 -4.78
C ASP A 138 -10.03 22.55 -5.99
N GLY A 139 -10.62 22.89 -7.14
CA GLY A 139 -9.92 22.97 -8.42
C GLY A 139 -9.62 21.62 -9.06
N VAL A 140 -10.19 20.51 -8.58
CA VAL A 140 -9.99 19.17 -9.17
C VAL A 140 -11.32 18.55 -9.60
N LYS A 141 -11.43 18.17 -10.88
CA LYS A 141 -12.59 17.46 -11.41
C LYS A 141 -12.50 15.98 -11.09
N ILE A 142 -13.41 15.48 -10.26
CA ILE A 142 -13.39 14.10 -9.77
C ILE A 142 -14.39 13.23 -10.55
N TYR A 143 -13.92 12.11 -11.08
CA TYR A 143 -14.73 11.16 -11.85
C TYR A 143 -14.64 9.73 -11.27
N HIS A 144 -15.80 9.07 -11.12
CA HIS A 144 -15.89 7.69 -10.61
C HIS A 144 -16.89 6.83 -11.40
N PRO A 145 -16.80 5.49 -11.32
CA PRO A 145 -17.79 4.58 -11.89
C PRO A 145 -19.12 4.75 -11.14
N GLY A 146 -20.09 5.42 -11.75
CA GLY A 146 -21.38 5.73 -11.12
C GLY A 146 -22.00 7.05 -11.56
N LEU A 147 -21.22 7.94 -12.19
CA LEU A 147 -21.76 9.10 -12.88
C LEU A 147 -22.67 8.65 -14.03
N ARG A 148 -23.86 9.26 -14.14
CA ARG A 148 -24.87 8.89 -15.16
C ARG A 148 -25.18 10.00 -16.16
N ARG A 149 -24.88 11.26 -15.83
CA ARG A 149 -25.21 12.45 -16.66
C ARG A 149 -23.93 13.14 -17.13
N GLY A 150 -23.96 13.74 -18.32
CA GLY A 150 -22.86 14.57 -18.85
C GLY A 150 -21.59 13.82 -19.25
N ILE A 151 -21.67 12.51 -19.54
CA ILE A 151 -20.49 11.70 -19.87
C ILE A 151 -20.29 11.61 -21.39
N THR A 152 -19.23 12.25 -21.87
CA THR A 152 -18.74 12.08 -23.24
C THR A 152 -18.15 10.68 -23.46
N ARG A 153 -18.06 10.24 -24.72
CA ARG A 153 -17.44 8.95 -25.08
C ARG A 153 -15.99 8.84 -24.57
N THR A 154 -15.25 9.93 -24.65
CA THR A 154 -13.87 10.03 -24.14
C THR A 154 -13.81 9.88 -22.63
N LEU A 155 -14.64 10.61 -21.88
CA LEU A 155 -14.68 10.50 -20.42
C LEU A 155 -15.08 9.08 -19.97
N ARG A 156 -16.01 8.43 -20.67
CA ARG A 156 -16.37 7.03 -20.42
C ARG A 156 -15.18 6.09 -20.61
N ALA A 157 -14.37 6.29 -21.65
CA ALA A 157 -13.15 5.52 -21.87
C ALA A 157 -12.13 5.77 -20.75
N MET A 158 -11.97 7.02 -20.30
CA MET A 158 -11.07 7.36 -19.20
C MET A 158 -11.50 6.70 -17.88
N ILE A 159 -12.79 6.74 -17.54
CA ILE A 159 -13.34 6.09 -16.34
C ILE A 159 -13.16 4.58 -16.39
N ARG A 160 -13.29 3.95 -17.57
CA ARG A 160 -13.01 2.51 -17.74
C ARG A 160 -11.53 2.20 -17.56
N ARG A 161 -10.64 3.01 -18.15
CA ARG A 161 -9.17 2.80 -18.09
C ARG A 161 -8.62 2.80 -16.67
N ARG A 162 -9.27 3.49 -15.73
CA ARG A 162 -9.01 3.39 -14.28
C ARG A 162 -8.56 2.00 -13.85
N SER A 163 -9.29 0.97 -14.27
CA SER A 163 -9.11 -0.39 -13.75
C SER A 163 -7.71 -0.94 -14.01
N ALA A 164 -6.92 -0.28 -14.88
CA ALA A 164 -5.49 -0.55 -15.05
C ALA A 164 -4.66 -0.34 -13.77
N ILE A 165 -5.15 0.43 -12.78
CA ILE A 165 -4.49 0.56 -11.48
C ILE A 165 -4.49 -0.76 -10.71
N GLU A 166 -5.47 -1.64 -10.92
CA GLU A 166 -5.56 -2.94 -10.23
C GLU A 166 -4.40 -3.88 -10.65
N PRO A 167 -4.12 -4.09 -11.95
CA PRO A 167 -2.88 -4.74 -12.38
C PRO A 167 -1.62 -4.08 -11.85
N ALA A 168 -1.55 -2.75 -11.81
CA ALA A 168 -0.38 -2.04 -11.29
C ALA A 168 -0.14 -2.36 -9.80
N ILE A 169 -1.20 -2.33 -8.98
CA ILE A 169 -1.17 -2.77 -7.57
C ILE A 169 -0.75 -4.24 -7.48
N GLY A 170 -1.26 -5.11 -8.34
CA GLY A 170 -0.84 -6.50 -8.43
C GLY A 170 0.68 -6.65 -8.64
N HIS A 171 1.25 -5.89 -9.59
CA HIS A 171 2.70 -5.87 -9.82
C HIS A 171 3.48 -5.27 -8.65
N MET A 172 2.96 -4.24 -7.99
CA MET A 172 3.59 -3.68 -6.77
C MET A 172 3.60 -4.68 -5.62
N LYS A 173 2.56 -5.49 -5.48
CA LYS A 173 2.48 -6.56 -4.47
C LYS A 173 3.44 -7.72 -4.78
N ALA A 174 3.40 -8.25 -6.01
CA ALA A 174 4.19 -9.42 -6.40
C ALA A 174 5.69 -9.11 -6.52
N ASP A 175 6.03 -8.10 -7.33
CA ASP A 175 7.41 -7.74 -7.67
C ASP A 175 7.99 -6.77 -6.64
N GLY A 176 7.19 -5.79 -6.21
CA GLY A 176 7.62 -4.72 -5.28
C GLY A 176 7.47 -5.05 -3.80
N LYS A 177 6.95 -6.24 -3.47
CA LYS A 177 6.71 -6.71 -2.10
C LYS A 177 5.83 -5.80 -1.24
N LEU A 178 4.92 -5.03 -1.86
CA LEU A 178 4.00 -4.16 -1.13
C LEU A 178 3.18 -4.89 -0.05
N ASP A 179 2.95 -6.20 -0.20
CA ASP A 179 2.25 -7.03 0.79
C ASP A 179 3.06 -7.36 2.06
N ARG A 180 4.36 -7.03 2.12
CA ARG A 180 5.23 -7.34 3.24
C ARG A 180 6.15 -6.16 3.54
N ASN A 181 5.97 -5.52 4.68
CA ASN A 181 6.88 -4.48 5.14
C ASN A 181 7.91 -5.05 6.13
N TRP A 182 9.19 -4.75 5.91
CA TRP A 182 10.29 -5.08 6.82
C TRP A 182 10.77 -3.89 7.65
N LEU A 183 10.32 -2.68 7.31
CA LEU A 183 10.60 -1.47 8.07
C LEU A 183 9.64 -1.37 9.25
N LYS A 184 10.10 -0.78 10.35
CA LYS A 184 9.35 -0.70 11.61
C LYS A 184 8.67 0.67 11.75
N GLY A 185 7.46 0.66 12.35
CA GLY A 185 6.75 1.87 12.72
C GLY A 185 6.14 2.60 11.53
N ALA A 186 5.34 3.63 11.84
CA ALA A 186 4.60 4.42 10.85
C ALA A 186 5.52 5.07 9.79
N LEU A 187 6.72 5.51 10.18
CA LEU A 187 7.72 6.03 9.24
C LEU A 187 8.20 4.92 8.29
N GLY A 188 8.45 3.72 8.82
CA GLY A 188 8.80 2.56 8.02
C GLY A 188 7.70 2.18 7.02
N ASP A 189 6.44 2.22 7.43
CA ASP A 189 5.28 2.02 6.53
C ASP A 189 5.24 3.06 5.41
N ALA A 190 5.45 4.34 5.75
CA ALA A 190 5.50 5.42 4.76
C ALA A 190 6.65 5.23 3.75
N MET A 191 7.86 4.99 4.25
CA MET A 191 9.05 4.77 3.41
C MET A 191 8.88 3.55 2.50
N HIS A 192 8.41 2.43 3.05
CA HIS A 192 8.19 1.21 2.28
C HIS A 192 7.20 1.44 1.14
N ALA A 193 6.08 2.13 1.41
CA ALA A 193 5.11 2.48 0.39
C ALA A 193 5.76 3.29 -0.75
N VAL A 194 6.49 4.36 -0.44
CA VAL A 194 7.18 5.17 -1.46
C VAL A 194 8.18 4.34 -2.27
N LEU A 195 8.99 3.51 -1.61
CA LEU A 195 9.98 2.65 -2.28
C LEU A 195 9.33 1.63 -3.21
N CYS A 196 8.20 1.03 -2.84
CA CYS A 196 7.44 0.15 -3.72
C CYS A 196 6.96 0.86 -4.99
N GLY A 197 6.47 2.09 -4.85
CA GLY A 197 6.03 2.94 -5.96
C GLY A 197 7.19 3.34 -6.89
N ALA A 198 8.28 3.83 -6.31
CA ALA A 198 9.50 4.15 -7.06
C ALA A 198 10.06 2.93 -7.81
N GLY A 199 10.14 1.78 -7.12
CA GLY A 199 10.56 0.52 -7.73
C GLY A 199 9.66 0.07 -8.88
N HIS A 200 8.35 0.38 -8.84
CA HIS A 200 7.44 0.11 -9.95
C HIS A 200 7.77 0.97 -11.17
N ASN A 201 7.95 2.28 -10.97
CA ASN A 201 8.32 3.19 -12.04
C ASN A 201 9.66 2.79 -12.68
N LEU A 202 10.68 2.47 -11.88
CA LEU A 202 11.97 2.01 -12.38
C LEU A 202 11.83 0.75 -13.24
N ARG A 203 11.02 -0.23 -12.81
CA ARG A 203 10.71 -1.42 -13.63
C ARG A 203 10.04 -1.06 -14.96
N MET A 204 9.13 -0.08 -14.98
CA MET A 204 8.50 0.38 -16.22
C MET A 204 9.51 1.04 -17.17
N ILE A 205 10.38 1.91 -16.64
CA ILE A 205 11.43 2.58 -17.41
C ILE A 205 12.40 1.54 -18.00
N LEU A 206 12.89 0.61 -17.18
CA LEU A 206 13.81 -0.44 -17.62
C LEU A 206 13.20 -1.32 -18.72
N ARG A 207 11.91 -1.63 -18.67
CA ARG A 207 11.22 -2.38 -19.75
C ARG A 207 11.23 -1.60 -21.07
N LYS A 208 11.04 -0.27 -21.03
CA LYS A 208 11.08 0.58 -22.22
C LYS A 208 12.50 0.72 -22.77
N LEU A 209 13.49 0.90 -21.90
CA LEU A 209 14.90 0.95 -22.30
C LEU A 209 15.35 -0.37 -22.93
N ARG A 210 14.96 -1.52 -22.36
CA ARG A 210 15.25 -2.83 -22.95
C ARG A 210 14.69 -2.96 -24.37
N LEU A 211 13.46 -2.49 -24.59
CA LEU A 211 12.83 -2.51 -25.91
C LEU A 211 13.58 -1.58 -26.89
N LEU A 212 13.98 -0.40 -26.44
CA LEU A 212 14.80 0.52 -27.24
C LEU A 212 16.14 -0.12 -27.64
N CYS A 213 16.84 -0.76 -26.69
CA CYS A 213 18.08 -1.49 -27.00
C CYS A 213 17.86 -2.56 -28.08
N VAL A 214 16.76 -3.32 -27.99
CA VAL A 214 16.41 -4.33 -29.01
C VAL A 214 16.18 -3.70 -30.38
N PHE A 215 15.46 -2.57 -30.44
CA PHE A 215 15.24 -1.85 -31.70
C PHE A 215 16.54 -1.32 -32.31
N VAL A 216 17.42 -0.75 -31.50
CA VAL A 216 18.74 -0.27 -31.95
C VAL A 216 19.58 -1.43 -32.49
N LEU A 217 19.64 -2.55 -31.77
CA LEU A 217 20.37 -3.74 -32.22
C LEU A 217 19.81 -4.30 -33.54
N ALA A 218 18.48 -4.40 -33.66
CA ALA A 218 17.85 -4.86 -34.90
C ALA A 218 18.16 -3.93 -36.09
N ALA A 219 18.14 -2.61 -35.87
CA ALA A 219 18.49 -1.64 -36.91
C ALA A 219 19.96 -1.75 -37.34
N LEU A 220 20.88 -1.97 -36.40
CA LEU A 220 22.31 -2.16 -36.69
C LEU A 220 22.55 -3.45 -37.48
N ILE A 221 21.94 -4.57 -37.07
CA ILE A 221 22.05 -5.86 -37.78
C ILE A 221 21.50 -5.74 -39.21
N ASN A 222 20.30 -5.16 -39.37
CA ASN A 222 19.70 -4.99 -40.70
C ASN A 222 20.56 -4.12 -41.62
N ARG A 223 21.23 -3.09 -41.07
CA ARG A 223 22.16 -2.24 -41.83
C ARG A 223 23.40 -3.00 -42.26
N GLN A 224 23.93 -3.88 -41.41
CA GLN A 224 25.08 -4.72 -41.75
C GLN A 224 24.74 -5.73 -42.85
N VAL A 225 23.59 -6.42 -42.73
CA VAL A 225 23.11 -7.36 -43.78
C VAL A 225 22.89 -6.64 -45.11
N ALA A 226 22.32 -5.43 -45.10
CA ALA A 226 22.14 -4.65 -46.33
C ALA A 226 23.48 -4.24 -46.97
N ALA A 227 24.52 -3.96 -46.17
CA ALA A 227 25.86 -3.68 -46.67
C ALA A 227 26.53 -4.93 -47.27
N ASP A 228 26.35 -6.10 -46.64
CA ASP A 228 26.93 -7.37 -47.09
C ASP A 228 26.27 -7.92 -48.37
N VAL A 229 25.02 -7.56 -48.67
CA VAL A 229 24.32 -7.93 -49.92
C VAL A 229 24.68 -7.00 -51.10
N MET A 230 25.26 -5.83 -50.83
CA MET A 230 25.66 -4.85 -51.85
C MET A 230 27.12 -4.98 -52.30
N VAL A 231 27.87 -5.94 -51.75
CA VAL A 231 29.25 -6.31 -52.14
C VAL A 231 29.21 -7.66 -52.84
#